data_AF-A0A7K0TPM9-F1
#
_entry.id   AF-A0A7K0TPM9-F1
#
_cell.length_a   1.000
_cell.length_b   1.000
_cell.length_c   1.000
_cell.angle_alpha   90.00
_cell.angle_beta   90.00
_cell.angle_gamma   90.00
#
_symmetry.space_group_name_H-M   'P 1'
#
loop_
_entity.id
_entity.type
_entity.pdbx_description
1 polymer ?
#
loop_
_entity_poly.entity_id
_entity_poly.type
_entity_poly.pdbx_seq_one_letter_code
_entity_poly.pdbx_strand_id
1 'polypeptide(L)'
;MKTAFTKAELIGASLEGLTQVADLVSPLSDDQWHADTPCPGWQVADVVAHLADFESFLSGNPRAVVEPNWANLPHVLSETGKFIEIGVQARRDYTKTELVAELRELIEVRRTIL
;
A
#
# COMPACT_ATOMS: atom_id res chain seq x y z
N MET A 1 -33.24 3.95 12.30
CA MET A 1 -32.10 4.71 12.85
C MET A 1 -30.97 4.62 11.84
N LYS A 2 -30.68 5.67 11.08
CA LYS A 2 -29.48 5.69 10.22
C LYS A 2 -28.31 6.08 11.11
N THR A 3 -27.44 5.13 11.42
CA THR A 3 -26.16 5.45 12.05
C THR A 3 -25.36 6.24 11.02
N ALA A 4 -25.28 7.56 11.20
CA ALA A 4 -24.43 8.41 10.38
C ALA A 4 -23.05 8.42 11.03
N PHE A 5 -22.07 7.77 10.38
CA PHE A 5 -20.67 7.85 10.80
C PHE A 5 -20.04 9.13 10.26
N THR A 6 -19.12 9.70 11.02
CA THR A 6 -18.32 10.85 10.63
C THR A 6 -17.18 10.42 9.71
N LYS A 7 -16.64 11.39 8.95
CA LYS A 7 -15.42 11.18 8.14
C LYS A 7 -14.25 10.68 9.01
N ALA A 8 -14.10 11.24 10.22
CA ALA A 8 -13.05 10.86 11.15
C ALA A 8 -13.18 9.42 11.63
N GLU A 9 -14.39 8.95 11.96
CA GLU A 9 -14.63 7.55 12.35
C GLU A 9 -14.32 6.59 11.21
N LEU A 10 -14.72 6.91 9.97
CA LEU A 10 -14.44 6.06 8.81
C LEU A 10 -12.94 5.97 8.52
N ILE A 11 -12.22 7.10 8.59
CA ILE A 11 -10.77 7.08 8.37
C ILE A 11 -10.07 6.37 9.52
N GLY A 12 -10.48 6.60 10.78
CA GLY A 12 -9.95 5.88 11.93
C GLY A 12 -10.08 4.36 11.79
N ALA A 13 -11.25 3.87 11.36
CA ALA A 13 -11.47 2.45 11.09
C ALA A 13 -10.59 1.92 9.94
N SER A 14 -10.39 2.71 8.88
CA SER A 14 -9.49 2.35 7.77
C SER A 14 -8.03 2.23 8.25
N LEU A 15 -7.55 3.17 9.05
CA LEU A 15 -6.19 3.18 9.60
C LEU A 15 -5.95 2.04 10.59
N GLU A 16 -6.97 1.66 11.35
CA GLU A 16 -6.93 0.47 12.20
C GLU A 16 -6.77 -0.81 11.38
N GLY A 17 -7.52 -0.95 10.28
CA GLY A 17 -7.37 -2.07 9.35
C GLY A 17 -5.96 -2.15 8.75
N LEU A 18 -5.36 -1.01 8.39
CA LEU A 18 -3.99 -0.96 7.89
C LEU A 18 -2.95 -1.32 8.97
N THR A 19 -3.20 -0.94 10.22
CA THR A 19 -2.37 -1.34 11.37
C THR A 19 -2.37 -2.87 11.53
N GLN A 20 -3.55 -3.50 11.42
CA GLN A 20 -3.68 -4.96 11.46
C GLN A 20 -2.93 -5.65 10.32
N VAL A 21 -2.95 -5.07 9.11
CA VAL A 21 -2.15 -5.58 7.98
C VAL A 21 -0.66 -5.51 8.31
N ALA A 22 -0.18 -4.36 8.80
CA ALA A 22 1.22 -4.19 9.17
C ALA A 22 1.66 -5.20 10.24
N ASP A 23 0.81 -5.47 11.24
CA ASP A 23 1.05 -6.48 12.28
C ASP A 23 1.07 -7.91 11.71
N LEU A 24 0.14 -8.24 10.81
CA LEU A 24 0.03 -9.55 10.18
C LEU A 24 1.27 -9.89 9.33
N VAL A 25 1.81 -8.91 8.60
CA VAL A 25 2.91 -9.16 7.66
C VAL A 25 4.29 -9.05 8.30
N SER A 26 4.42 -8.36 9.43
CA SER A 26 5.68 -8.19 10.16
C SER A 26 6.42 -9.53 10.45
N PRO A 27 5.75 -10.58 10.97
CA PRO A 27 6.41 -11.85 11.32
C PRO A 27 6.62 -12.80 10.13
N LEU A 28 6.19 -12.45 8.91
CA LEU A 28 6.32 -13.35 7.76
C LEU A 28 7.78 -13.68 7.48
N SER A 29 8.04 -14.94 7.11
CA SER A 29 9.33 -15.34 6.53
C SER A 29 9.52 -14.71 5.15
N ASP A 30 10.76 -14.71 4.64
CA ASP A 30 11.07 -14.21 3.30
C ASP A 30 10.27 -14.95 2.22
N ASP A 31 10.12 -16.27 2.32
CA ASP A 31 9.31 -17.06 1.36
C ASP A 31 7.85 -16.61 1.35
N GLN A 32 7.27 -16.33 2.53
CA GLN A 32 5.89 -15.84 2.64
C GLN A 32 5.75 -14.39 2.16
N TRP A 33 6.78 -13.56 2.37
CA TRP A 33 6.81 -12.17 1.91
C TRP A 33 6.85 -12.06 0.38
N HIS A 34 7.49 -13.03 -0.28
CA HIS A 34 7.58 -13.13 -1.74
C HIS A 34 6.55 -14.11 -2.34
N ALA A 35 5.58 -14.59 -1.55
CA ALA A 35 4.54 -15.45 -2.06
C ALA A 35 3.60 -14.69 -3.01
N ASP A 36 3.17 -15.37 -4.08
CA ASP A 36 2.19 -14.84 -5.03
C ASP A 36 0.83 -14.57 -4.35
N THR A 37 0.13 -13.57 -4.85
CA THR A 37 -1.21 -13.19 -4.40
C THR A 37 -2.25 -13.44 -5.50
N PRO A 38 -3.56 -13.37 -5.19
CA PRO A 38 -4.60 -13.35 -6.22
C PRO A 38 -4.54 -12.14 -7.17
N CYS A 39 -3.81 -11.08 -6.80
CA CYS A 39 -3.53 -9.96 -7.70
C CYS A 39 -2.46 -10.40 -8.71
N PRO A 40 -2.77 -10.47 -10.02
CA PRO A 40 -1.82 -10.98 -11.00
C PRO A 40 -0.52 -10.17 -11.02
N GLY A 41 0.61 -10.87 -10.98
CA GLY A 41 1.95 -10.25 -10.98
C GLY A 41 2.38 -9.63 -9.65
N TRP A 42 1.58 -9.77 -8.59
CA TRP A 42 1.88 -9.19 -7.28
C TRP A 42 2.19 -10.27 -6.24
N GLN A 43 3.28 -10.04 -5.52
CA GLN A 43 3.64 -10.74 -4.29
C GLN A 43 3.03 -10.04 -3.07
N VAL A 44 3.11 -10.64 -1.88
CA VAL A 44 2.66 -10.01 -0.63
C VAL A 44 3.33 -8.64 -0.42
N ALA A 45 4.62 -8.52 -0.74
CA ALA A 45 5.35 -7.26 -0.73
C ALA A 45 4.68 -6.16 -1.58
N ASP A 46 4.16 -6.51 -2.77
CA ASP A 46 3.53 -5.58 -3.70
C ASP A 46 2.20 -5.05 -3.17
N VAL A 47 1.46 -5.87 -2.44
CA VAL A 47 0.23 -5.45 -1.74
C VAL A 47 0.58 -4.41 -0.67
N VAL A 48 1.61 -4.65 0.14
CA VAL A 48 2.04 -3.70 1.18
C VAL A 48 2.58 -2.41 0.55
N ALA A 49 3.34 -2.51 -0.54
CA ALA A 49 3.82 -1.37 -1.31
C ALA A 49 2.66 -0.51 -1.84
N HIS A 50 1.60 -1.14 -2.36
CA HIS A 50 0.40 -0.44 -2.79
C HIS A 50 -0.28 0.32 -1.64
N LEU A 51 -0.43 -0.32 -0.47
CA LEU A 51 -1.04 0.33 0.70
C LEU A 51 -0.22 1.53 1.17
N ALA A 52 1.11 1.38 1.26
CA ALA A 52 2.01 2.48 1.60
C ALA A 52 1.93 3.61 0.57
N ASP A 53 1.97 3.32 -0.74
CA ASP A 53 1.84 4.35 -1.78
C ASP A 53 0.53 5.13 -1.66
N PHE A 54 -0.57 4.42 -1.43
CA PHE A 54 -1.89 5.03 -1.37
C PHE A 54 -2.04 5.93 -0.14
N GLU A 55 -1.56 5.50 1.02
CA GLU A 55 -1.58 6.34 2.23
C GLU A 55 -0.66 7.56 2.08
N SER A 56 0.49 7.42 1.39
CA SER A 56 1.37 8.54 1.05
C SER A 56 0.68 9.55 0.13
N PHE A 57 0.04 9.06 -0.93
CA PHE A 57 -0.74 9.89 -1.85
C PHE A 57 -1.89 10.63 -1.14
N LEU A 58 -2.64 9.92 -0.29
CA LEU A 58 -3.74 10.53 0.49
C LEU A 58 -3.26 11.53 1.54
N SER A 59 -1.99 11.45 1.94
CA SER A 59 -1.33 12.44 2.82
C SER A 59 -0.83 13.67 2.05
N GLY A 60 -0.98 13.70 0.72
CA GLY A 60 -0.57 14.82 -0.12
C GLY A 60 0.91 14.80 -0.51
N ASN A 61 1.62 13.69 -0.27
CA ASN A 61 3.01 13.56 -0.68
C ASN A 61 3.13 13.47 -2.21
N PRO A 62 4.25 13.96 -2.78
CA PRO A 62 4.51 13.80 -4.20
C PRO A 62 4.63 12.32 -4.56
N ARG A 63 4.03 11.94 -5.70
CA ARG A 63 4.11 10.58 -6.22
C ARG A 63 5.46 10.34 -6.90
N ALA A 64 5.91 9.08 -6.86
CA ALA A 64 7.06 8.65 -7.64
C ALA A 64 6.82 8.83 -9.14
N VAL A 65 7.88 9.19 -9.87
CA VAL A 65 7.87 9.39 -11.34
C VAL A 65 8.74 8.33 -12.00
N VAL A 66 8.54 7.07 -11.61
CA VAL A 66 9.16 5.93 -12.28
C VAL A 66 8.36 5.57 -13.53
N GLU A 67 9.07 5.20 -14.59
CA GLU A 67 8.49 4.67 -15.84
C GLU A 67 8.84 3.18 -15.95
N PRO A 68 7.95 2.27 -15.54
CA PRO A 68 8.18 0.84 -15.64
C PRO A 68 8.25 0.38 -17.10
N ASN A 69 8.94 -0.74 -17.34
CA ASN A 69 8.80 -1.43 -18.62
C ASN A 69 7.43 -2.12 -18.69
N TRP A 70 6.42 -1.43 -19.20
CA TRP A 70 5.05 -1.92 -19.30
C TRP A 70 4.91 -3.24 -20.08
N ALA A 71 5.84 -3.55 -20.99
CA ALA A 71 5.83 -4.84 -21.70
C ALA A 71 6.02 -6.04 -20.76
N ASN A 72 6.64 -5.83 -19.59
CA ASN A 72 6.84 -6.86 -18.57
C ASN A 72 5.67 -6.93 -17.56
N LEU A 73 4.65 -6.09 -17.71
CA LEU A 73 3.53 -5.97 -16.76
C LEU A 73 2.19 -6.19 -17.48
N PRO A 74 1.95 -7.39 -18.05
CA PRO A 74 0.77 -7.67 -18.88
C PRO A 74 -0.55 -7.62 -18.09
N HIS A 75 -0.50 -7.65 -16.76
CA HIS A 75 -1.67 -7.49 -15.88
C HIS A 75 -2.16 -6.04 -15.79
N VAL A 76 -1.37 -5.06 -16.23
CA VAL A 76 -1.72 -3.64 -16.15
C VAL A 76 -2.51 -3.22 -17.40
N LEU A 77 -3.83 -3.31 -17.30
CA LEU A 77 -4.73 -3.14 -18.46
C LEU A 77 -5.45 -1.79 -18.52
N SER A 78 -5.29 -0.93 -17.51
CA SER A 78 -6.03 0.33 -17.39
C SER A 78 -5.16 1.46 -16.85
N GLU A 79 -5.58 2.70 -17.04
CA GLU A 79 -4.90 3.88 -16.49
C GLU A 79 -4.89 3.86 -14.96
N THR A 80 -5.96 3.39 -14.31
CA THR A 80 -5.98 3.16 -12.87
C THR A 80 -4.97 2.09 -12.46
N GLY A 81 -4.84 1.02 -13.25
CA GLY A 81 -3.81 0.01 -13.06
C GLY A 81 -2.41 0.60 -13.14
N LYS A 82 -2.12 1.44 -14.16
CA LYS A 82 -0.83 2.13 -14.28
C LYS A 82 -0.55 3.04 -13.10
N PHE A 83 -1.56 3.80 -12.65
CA PHE A 83 -1.45 4.65 -11.48
C PHE A 83 -1.01 3.86 -10.25
N ILE A 84 -1.68 2.74 -9.97
CA ILE A 84 -1.37 1.86 -8.84
C ILE A 84 0.03 1.24 -9.01
N GLU A 85 0.31 0.69 -10.19
CA GLU A 85 1.55 -0.05 -10.46
C GLU A 85 2.80 0.84 -10.33
N ILE A 86 2.74 2.13 -10.70
CA ILE A 86 3.84 3.08 -10.48
C ILE A 86 4.27 3.12 -9.00
N GLY A 87 3.30 3.13 -8.08
CA GLY A 87 3.56 3.16 -6.64
C GLY A 87 4.20 1.89 -6.11
N VAL A 88 3.77 0.74 -6.65
CA VAL A 88 4.34 -0.58 -6.34
C VAL A 88 5.78 -0.67 -6.87
N GLN A 89 6.00 -0.34 -8.14
CA GLN A 89 7.30 -0.40 -8.79
C GLN A 89 8.34 0.49 -8.09
N ALA A 90 7.93 1.65 -7.58
CA ALA A 90 8.80 2.55 -6.82
C ALA A 90 9.35 1.94 -5.51
N ARG A 91 8.74 0.87 -4.99
CA ARG A 91 9.08 0.23 -3.71
C ARG A 91 9.56 -1.21 -3.85
N ARG A 92 9.73 -1.73 -5.07
CA ARG A 92 10.15 -3.14 -5.27
C ARG A 92 11.56 -3.44 -4.73
N ASP A 93 12.41 -2.42 -4.61
CA ASP A 93 13.75 -2.57 -4.04
C ASP A 93 13.78 -2.41 -2.50
N TYR A 94 12.64 -2.13 -1.86
CA TYR A 94 12.58 -1.94 -0.41
C TYR A 94 12.58 -3.30 0.29
N THR A 95 13.28 -3.37 1.41
CA THR A 95 13.21 -4.52 2.31
C THR A 95 11.85 -4.58 3.01
N LYS A 96 11.46 -5.76 3.50
CA LYS A 96 10.25 -5.94 4.32
C LYS A 96 10.18 -4.93 5.48
N THR A 97 11.30 -4.74 6.17
CA THR A 97 11.37 -3.82 7.33
C THR A 97 11.12 -2.37 6.91
N GLU A 98 11.69 -1.93 5.79
CA GLU A 98 11.49 -0.56 5.27
C GLU A 98 10.04 -0.34 4.84
N LEU A 99 9.46 -1.27 4.09
CA LEU A 99 8.06 -1.20 3.63
C LEU A 99 7.05 -1.18 4.78
N VAL A 100 7.25 -2.04 5.80
CA VAL A 100 6.38 -2.07 6.97
C VAL A 100 6.55 -0.82 7.82
N ALA A 101 7.78 -0.30 7.96
CA ALA A 101 8.04 0.95 8.67
C ALA A 101 7.38 2.14 7.97
N GLU A 102 7.52 2.25 6.64
CA GLU A 102 6.89 3.31 5.84
C GLU A 102 5.36 3.28 6.01
N LEU A 103 4.74 2.10 5.91
CA LEU A 103 3.29 1.97 6.10
C LEU A 103 2.87 2.44 7.50
N ARG A 104 3.60 2.07 8.56
CA ARG A 104 3.29 2.50 9.94
C ARG A 104 3.45 4.01 10.11
N GLU A 105 4.51 4.59 9.54
CA GLU A 105 4.73 6.04 9.58
C GLU A 105 3.57 6.78 8.92
N LEU A 106 3.15 6.33 7.73
CA LEU A 106 2.04 6.96 6.99
C LEU A 106 0.70 6.82 7.70
N ILE A 107 0.44 5.70 8.37
CA ILE A 107 -0.73 5.53 9.24
C ILE A 107 -0.74 6.63 10.30
N GLU A 108 0.37 6.86 10.99
CA GLU A 108 0.46 7.89 12.03
C GLU A 108 0.34 9.31 11.46
N VAL A 109 0.99 9.61 10.33
CA VAL A 109 0.81 10.89 9.62
C VAL A 109 -0.67 11.13 9.34
N ARG A 110 -1.37 10.12 8.81
CA ARG A 110 -2.81 10.22 8.51
C ARG A 110 -3.67 10.39 9.75
N ARG A 111 -3.30 9.84 10.90
CA ARG A 111 -4.00 10.10 12.18
C ARG A 111 -3.88 11.58 12.60
N THR A 112 -2.77 12.26 12.28
CA THR A 112 -2.53 13.65 12.69
C THR A 112 -3.16 14.73 11.81
N ILE A 113 -3.56 14.39 10.57
CA ILE A 113 -4.14 15.34 9.60
C ILE A 113 -5.69 15.30 9.59
N LEU A 114 -6.28 14.49 10.47
CA LEU A 114 -7.73 14.40 10.71
C LEU A 114 -8.24 15.46 11.68
#